data_AF-D3B6J3-F1
#
_entry.id   AF-D3B6J3-F1
#
_cell.length_a   1.000
_cell.length_b   1.000
_cell.length_c   1.000
_cell.angle_alpha   90.00
_cell.angle_beta   90.00
_cell.angle_gamma   90.00
#
_symmetry.space_group_name_H-M   'P 1'
#
loop_
_entity.id
_entity.type
_entity.pdbx_description
1 polymer ?
#
loop_
_entity_poly.entity_id
_entity_poly.type
_entity_poly.pdbx_seq_one_letter_code
_entity_poly.pdbx_strand_id
1 'polypeptide(L)'
;MPHIFGKIKNNSMLEELLSHAEGNNAIISRMKKILSPFFLRRLKSEVSLELKPKEETINRCKLTDVQSKFYADLVARSKKQLEARLEAKQDAKDAKEKAKQAKLKAKELSRKRKSSKTIDVDDEEVEEDDEEEMLDLDQIDLVDEEKKGKKKKEKALTTNQMMTNLLMELRKISNHPLLCKNFYYKDEQIREIKQILRMNDNEFIGYTMEEMDEIFLDYSDYEIHCIAQNQTRNLLEKYIIPDTFIVECSTKCLKLNELLDAERKKGNKVLVFSMMTRVLDILEEVLSMQDISFCRLDGTTPVNDRQDIIDLFSGDKTIPVMLLSTLAGGLGINLTCANVVIFYDISFNPQVERQAEDRAHRLGQEKTVYIHRIIVDDSVDNNILEMSTTKRELNDSMLEEGSYAAANDNNSKLESKKIVKLLTSILA
;
A
#
# COMPACT_ATOMS: atom_id res chain seq x y z
N MET A 1 -25.94 -11.89 -14.92
CA MET A 1 -27.43 -11.87 -14.94
C MET A 1 -27.94 -10.45 -14.70
N PRO A 2 -28.06 -9.63 -15.75
CA PRO A 2 -28.55 -8.25 -15.62
C PRO A 2 -30.00 -8.19 -15.12
N HIS A 3 -30.82 -9.21 -15.34
CA HIS A 3 -32.23 -9.20 -14.90
C HIS A 3 -32.42 -9.49 -13.40
N ILE A 4 -31.48 -10.20 -12.75
CA ILE A 4 -31.53 -10.45 -11.29
C ILE A 4 -30.97 -9.24 -10.52
N PHE A 5 -29.98 -8.57 -11.09
CA PHE A 5 -29.17 -7.55 -10.43
C PHE A 5 -29.29 -6.15 -11.07
N GLY A 6 -30.13 -5.98 -12.10
CA GLY A 6 -30.25 -4.74 -12.86
C GLY A 6 -30.88 -3.58 -12.09
N LYS A 7 -31.42 -3.85 -10.90
CA LYS A 7 -31.91 -2.85 -9.94
C LYS A 7 -30.96 -2.60 -8.76
N ILE A 8 -29.70 -3.05 -8.81
CA ILE A 8 -28.75 -2.90 -7.69
C ILE A 8 -28.59 -1.44 -7.25
N LYS A 9 -28.73 -0.45 -8.14
CA LYS A 9 -28.63 0.97 -7.75
C LYS A 9 -29.64 1.43 -6.69
N ASN A 10 -30.77 0.71 -6.49
CA ASN A 10 -31.83 1.08 -5.55
C ASN A 10 -32.30 -0.10 -4.68
N ASN A 11 -31.48 -1.12 -4.43
CA ASN A 11 -31.94 -2.27 -3.67
C ASN A 11 -31.65 -2.08 -2.17
N SER A 12 -32.50 -1.26 -1.50
CA SER A 12 -32.50 -1.16 -0.04
C SER A 12 -32.61 -2.54 0.60
N MET A 13 -33.24 -3.51 -0.08
CA MET A 13 -33.34 -4.91 0.33
C MET A 13 -31.99 -5.63 0.39
N LEU A 14 -31.02 -5.31 -0.47
CA LEU A 14 -29.71 -5.97 -0.50
C LEU A 14 -28.76 -5.32 0.52
N GLU A 15 -28.86 -3.99 0.72
CA GLU A 15 -28.24 -3.29 1.85
C GLU A 15 -28.88 -3.69 3.19
N GLU A 16 -30.20 -3.86 3.28
CA GLU A 16 -30.94 -4.39 4.44
C GLU A 16 -30.60 -5.86 4.68
N LEU A 17 -30.47 -6.68 3.64
CA LEU A 17 -30.06 -8.08 3.79
C LEU A 17 -28.60 -8.21 4.23
N LEU A 18 -27.72 -7.32 3.77
CA LEU A 18 -26.31 -7.30 4.19
C LEU A 18 -26.13 -6.69 5.59
N SER A 19 -26.92 -5.67 5.95
CA SER A 19 -26.94 -5.09 7.31
C SER A 19 -27.66 -5.99 8.31
N HIS A 20 -28.68 -6.74 7.92
CA HIS A 20 -29.33 -7.77 8.74
C HIS A 20 -28.64 -9.14 8.68
N ALA A 21 -27.71 -9.36 7.75
CA ALA A 21 -26.81 -10.52 7.76
C ALA A 21 -25.71 -10.40 8.81
N GLU A 22 -25.53 -9.23 9.44
CA GLU A 22 -24.74 -9.06 10.65
C GLU A 22 -25.26 -10.04 11.74
N GLY A 23 -24.56 -11.16 11.90
CA GLY A 23 -24.86 -12.18 12.91
C GLY A 23 -25.89 -13.23 12.50
N ASN A 24 -26.43 -13.18 11.28
CA ASN A 24 -27.56 -14.00 10.88
C ASN A 24 -27.17 -15.10 9.88
N ASN A 25 -26.61 -16.18 10.43
CA ASN A 25 -26.13 -17.39 9.74
C ASN A 25 -27.14 -17.97 8.73
N ALA A 26 -28.44 -17.78 8.99
CA ALA A 26 -29.51 -18.20 8.11
C ALA A 26 -29.57 -17.43 6.78
N ILE A 27 -29.28 -16.12 6.79
CA ILE A 27 -29.29 -15.27 5.58
C ILE A 27 -28.12 -15.65 4.68
N ILE A 28 -26.92 -15.81 5.25
CA ILE A 28 -25.72 -16.21 4.52
C ILE A 28 -25.90 -17.60 3.88
N SER A 29 -26.45 -18.57 4.62
CA SER A 29 -26.75 -19.90 4.09
C SER A 29 -27.76 -19.85 2.94
N ARG A 30 -28.81 -19.02 3.04
CA ARG A 30 -29.79 -18.82 1.96
C ARG A 30 -29.16 -18.21 0.72
N MET A 31 -28.28 -17.21 0.87
CA MET A 31 -27.51 -16.63 -0.24
C MET A 31 -26.62 -17.68 -0.90
N LYS A 32 -25.88 -18.49 -0.14
CA LYS A 32 -25.06 -19.59 -0.68
C LYS A 32 -25.90 -20.55 -1.53
N LYS A 33 -27.08 -20.95 -1.06
CA LYS A 33 -27.98 -21.86 -1.80
C LYS A 33 -28.48 -21.27 -3.12
N ILE A 34 -28.72 -19.95 -3.16
CA ILE A 34 -29.11 -19.23 -4.38
C ILE A 34 -27.92 -19.10 -5.34
N LEU A 35 -26.73 -18.83 -4.82
CA LEU A 35 -25.52 -18.57 -5.62
C LEU A 35 -24.81 -19.85 -6.08
N SER A 36 -24.92 -20.96 -5.33
CA SER A 36 -24.22 -22.23 -5.59
C SER A 36 -24.37 -22.76 -7.03
N PRO A 37 -25.56 -22.73 -7.67
CA PRO A 37 -25.71 -23.16 -9.06
C PRO A 37 -24.93 -22.30 -10.08
N PHE A 38 -24.51 -21.10 -9.68
CA PHE A 38 -23.78 -20.15 -10.54
C PHE A 38 -22.27 -20.16 -10.33
N PHE A 39 -21.77 -20.80 -9.27
CA PHE A 39 -20.35 -20.88 -8.97
C PHE A 39 -19.87 -22.32 -9.02
N LEU A 40 -18.90 -22.59 -9.90
CA LEU A 40 -18.13 -23.83 -9.86
C LEU A 40 -16.78 -23.54 -9.22
N ARG A 41 -16.52 -24.16 -8.08
CA ARG A 41 -15.24 -24.09 -7.39
C ARG A 41 -14.84 -25.49 -6.92
N ARG A 42 -13.58 -25.86 -7.13
CA ARG A 42 -12.97 -27.12 -6.69
C ARG A 42 -11.58 -26.83 -6.12
N LEU A 43 -11.18 -27.56 -5.09
CA LEU A 43 -9.84 -27.43 -4.53
C LEU A 43 -8.81 -28.15 -5.41
N LYS A 44 -7.59 -27.65 -5.47
CA LYS A 44 -6.50 -28.31 -6.22
C LYS A 44 -6.24 -29.73 -5.70
N SER A 45 -6.34 -29.91 -4.39
CA SER A 45 -6.25 -31.21 -3.71
C SER A 45 -7.37 -32.18 -4.08
N GLU A 46 -8.55 -31.69 -4.47
CA GLU A 46 -9.69 -32.53 -4.89
C GLU A 46 -9.57 -32.98 -6.35
N VAL A 47 -8.87 -32.20 -7.18
CA VAL A 47 -8.82 -32.41 -8.64
C VAL A 47 -7.52 -33.09 -9.08
N SER A 48 -6.41 -32.84 -8.37
CA SER A 48 -5.11 -33.38 -8.73
C SER A 48 -4.44 -34.02 -7.53
N LEU A 49 -4.43 -35.35 -7.52
CA LEU A 49 -3.76 -36.16 -6.50
C LEU A 49 -2.23 -36.12 -6.61
N GLU A 50 -1.70 -35.66 -7.74
CA GLU A 50 -0.27 -35.64 -8.05
C GLU A 50 0.44 -34.35 -7.61
N LEU A 51 -0.32 -33.26 -7.38
CA LEU A 51 0.26 -31.99 -6.99
C LEU A 51 0.79 -32.07 -5.55
N LYS A 52 2.10 -31.88 -5.38
CA LYS A 52 2.75 -31.83 -4.07
C LYS A 52 2.18 -30.70 -3.20
N PRO A 53 2.20 -30.84 -1.86
CA PRO A 53 1.72 -29.81 -0.96
C PRO A 53 2.56 -28.54 -1.06
N LYS A 54 2.03 -27.46 -0.48
CA LYS A 54 2.80 -26.24 -0.19
C LYS A 54 2.94 -26.06 1.31
N GLU A 55 4.08 -25.58 1.75
CA GLU A 55 4.39 -25.30 3.16
C GLU A 55 4.60 -23.79 3.33
N GLU A 56 3.93 -23.20 4.31
CA GLU A 56 3.94 -21.76 4.55
C GLU A 56 4.71 -21.45 5.84
N THR A 57 5.70 -20.55 5.77
CA THR A 57 6.53 -20.12 6.90
C THR A 57 6.58 -18.60 7.00
N ILE A 58 6.30 -18.09 8.19
CA ILE A 58 6.47 -16.66 8.52
C ILE A 58 7.86 -16.45 9.11
N ASN A 59 8.68 -15.68 8.40
CA ASN A 59 10.06 -15.35 8.75
C ASN A 59 10.07 -13.98 9.43
N ARG A 60 10.03 -13.98 10.76
CA ARG A 60 10.04 -12.75 11.55
C ARG A 60 11.45 -12.18 11.67
N CYS A 61 11.55 -10.86 11.63
CA CYS A 61 12.78 -10.09 11.85
C CYS A 61 12.44 -8.79 12.60
N LYS A 62 13.45 -8.12 13.18
CA LYS A 62 13.27 -6.86 13.92
C LYS A 62 13.93 -5.73 13.18
N LEU A 63 13.35 -4.52 13.25
CA LEU A 63 13.98 -3.32 12.71
C LEU A 63 15.42 -3.19 13.25
N THR A 64 16.35 -2.76 12.39
CA THR A 64 17.69 -2.36 12.84
C THR A 64 17.59 -1.16 13.79
N ASP A 65 18.61 -0.90 14.60
CA ASP A 65 18.59 0.24 15.54
C ASP A 65 18.33 1.58 14.82
N VAL A 66 18.92 1.75 13.64
CA VAL A 66 18.75 2.95 12.81
C VAL A 66 17.34 3.01 12.23
N GLN A 67 16.81 1.88 11.72
CA GLN A 67 15.42 1.78 11.25
C GLN A 67 14.41 2.09 12.36
N SER A 68 14.59 1.48 13.54
CA SER A 68 13.70 1.64 14.69
C SER A 68 13.65 3.08 15.17
N LYS A 69 14.80 3.75 15.26
CA LYS A 69 14.86 5.17 15.60
C LYS A 69 14.13 6.03 14.57
N PHE A 70 14.40 5.83 13.28
CA PHE A 70 13.78 6.60 12.22
C PHE A 70 12.26 6.38 12.15
N TYR A 71 11.82 5.13 12.37
CA TYR A 71 10.42 4.75 12.46
C TYR A 71 9.73 5.46 13.64
N ALA A 72 10.33 5.40 14.84
CA ALA A 72 9.80 6.06 16.04
C ALA A 72 9.72 7.59 15.88
N ASP A 73 10.75 8.21 15.30
CA ASP A 73 10.79 9.65 15.03
C ASP A 73 9.69 10.07 14.03
N LEU A 74 9.38 9.25 13.02
CA LEU A 74 8.27 9.49 12.11
C LEU A 74 6.92 9.39 12.84
N VAL A 75 6.69 8.32 13.59
CA VAL A 75 5.45 8.11 14.36
C VAL A 75 5.22 9.27 15.33
N ALA A 76 6.24 9.69 16.08
CA ALA A 76 6.15 10.79 17.03
C ALA A 76 5.82 12.13 16.36
N ARG A 77 6.48 12.45 15.23
CA ARG A 77 6.19 13.66 14.45
C ARG A 77 4.76 13.66 13.93
N SER A 78 4.30 12.53 13.37
CA SER A 78 2.95 12.41 12.83
C SER A 78 1.88 12.46 13.92
N LYS A 79 2.14 11.87 15.10
CA LYS A 79 1.25 11.98 16.28
C LYS A 79 1.05 13.45 16.66
N LYS A 80 2.14 14.18 16.84
CA LYS A 80 2.10 15.62 17.18
C LYS A 80 1.36 16.46 16.13
N GLN A 81 1.56 16.16 14.84
CA GLN A 81 0.84 16.85 13.75
C GLN A 81 -0.66 16.55 13.78
N LEU A 82 -1.05 15.32 14.10
CA LEU A 82 -2.44 14.91 14.19
C LEU A 82 -3.13 15.56 15.39
N GLU A 83 -2.50 15.54 16.56
CA GLU A 83 -2.99 16.18 17.79
C GLU A 83 -3.23 17.68 17.58
N ALA A 84 -2.24 18.41 17.04
CA ALA A 84 -2.37 19.83 16.74
C ALA A 84 -3.53 20.13 15.76
N ARG A 85 -3.81 19.24 14.81
CA ARG A 85 -4.95 19.37 13.88
C ARG A 85 -6.28 19.08 14.53
N LEU A 86 -6.35 18.12 15.45
CA LEU A 86 -7.56 17.82 16.20
C LEU A 86 -7.93 18.99 17.11
N GLU A 87 -6.94 19.58 17.79
CA GLU A 87 -7.09 20.80 18.58
C GLU A 87 -7.61 21.96 17.72
N ALA A 88 -6.96 22.24 16.59
CA ALA A 88 -7.38 23.31 15.68
C ALA A 88 -8.80 23.10 15.11
N LYS A 89 -9.21 21.84 14.85
CA LYS A 89 -10.58 21.52 14.42
C LYS A 89 -11.60 21.77 15.53
N GLN A 90 -11.25 21.42 16.77
CA GLN A 90 -12.11 21.65 17.93
C GLN A 90 -12.30 23.16 18.17
N ASP A 91 -11.21 23.92 18.15
CA ASP A 91 -11.24 25.39 18.28
C ASP A 91 -12.10 26.05 17.19
N ALA A 92 -11.98 25.58 15.95
CA ALA A 92 -12.79 26.07 14.84
C ALA A 92 -14.28 25.73 15.01
N LYS A 93 -14.61 24.56 15.56
CA LYS A 93 -15.98 24.15 15.86
C LYS A 93 -16.58 25.02 16.97
N ASP A 94 -15.83 25.23 18.05
CA ASP A 94 -16.24 26.07 19.17
C ASP A 94 -16.42 27.55 18.74
N ALA A 95 -15.56 28.04 17.85
CA ALA A 95 -15.68 29.38 17.28
C ALA A 95 -16.93 29.51 16.38
N LYS A 96 -17.22 28.51 15.54
CA LYS A 96 -18.44 28.47 14.71
C LYS A 96 -19.70 28.43 15.59
N GLU A 97 -19.70 27.64 16.65
CA GLU A 97 -20.84 27.54 17.58
C GLU A 97 -21.07 28.87 18.31
N LYS A 98 -20.01 29.51 18.82
CA LYS A 98 -20.07 30.86 19.41
C LYS A 98 -20.60 31.90 18.42
N ALA A 99 -20.17 31.85 17.15
CA ALA A 99 -20.65 32.76 16.10
C ALA A 99 -22.14 32.51 15.78
N LYS A 100 -22.59 31.26 15.73
CA LYS A 100 -24.01 30.89 15.53
C LYS A 100 -24.87 31.40 16.68
N GLN A 101 -24.43 31.19 17.93
CA GLN A 101 -25.13 31.70 19.13
C GLN A 101 -25.17 33.24 19.17
N ALA A 102 -24.09 33.93 18.78
CA ALA A 102 -24.06 35.39 18.70
C ALA A 102 -25.01 35.94 17.63
N LYS A 103 -25.08 35.31 16.46
CA LYS A 103 -26.06 35.65 15.40
C LYS A 103 -27.50 35.46 15.86
N LEU A 104 -27.79 34.36 16.57
CA LEU A 104 -29.14 34.08 17.12
C LEU A 104 -29.56 35.14 18.14
N LYS A 105 -28.67 35.48 19.09
CA LYS A 105 -28.92 36.56 20.07
C LYS A 105 -29.12 37.92 19.41
N ALA A 106 -28.35 38.25 18.36
CA ALA A 106 -28.53 39.49 17.61
C ALA A 106 -29.87 39.54 16.85
N LYS A 107 -30.34 38.40 16.30
CA LYS A 107 -31.65 38.26 15.64
C LYS A 107 -32.82 38.37 16.63
N GLU A 108 -32.67 37.90 17.86
CA GLU A 108 -33.67 38.10 18.93
C GLU A 108 -33.74 39.56 19.41
N LEU A 109 -32.59 40.22 19.56
CA LEU A 109 -32.51 41.63 19.94
C LEU A 109 -33.10 42.56 18.87
N SER A 110 -32.97 42.23 17.59
CA SER A 110 -33.59 42.99 16.50
C SER A 110 -35.11 42.75 16.39
N ARG A 111 -35.60 41.53 16.67
CA ARG A 111 -37.04 41.22 16.78
C ARG A 111 -37.71 41.97 17.94
N LYS A 112 -37.06 42.06 19.11
CA LYS A 112 -37.55 42.85 20.26
C LYS A 112 -37.60 44.37 19.98
N ARG A 113 -36.77 44.88 19.07
CA ARG A 113 -36.79 46.30 18.64
C ARG A 113 -37.85 46.61 17.58
N LYS A 114 -38.33 45.60 16.83
CA LYS A 114 -39.43 45.77 15.85
C LYS A 114 -40.82 45.70 16.48
N SER A 115 -40.99 45.13 17.69
CA SER A 115 -42.29 45.13 18.39
C SER A 115 -42.70 46.49 18.97
N SER A 116 -41.94 47.57 18.75
CA SER A 116 -42.30 48.94 19.15
C SER A 116 -42.61 49.87 17.96
N LYS A 117 -42.77 49.35 16.74
CA LYS A 117 -43.25 50.12 15.59
C LYS A 117 -44.03 49.20 14.66
N THR A 118 -45.35 49.37 14.64
CA THR A 118 -46.26 48.79 13.64
C THR A 118 -45.78 49.10 12.23
N ILE A 119 -45.80 48.08 11.36
CA ILE A 119 -46.27 48.08 9.96
C ILE A 119 -46.10 46.64 9.44
N ASP A 120 -47.19 46.11 8.88
CA ASP A 120 -47.28 44.82 8.19
C ASP A 120 -46.35 44.78 6.97
N VAL A 121 -45.51 43.74 6.88
CA VAL A 121 -44.96 43.23 5.62
C VAL A 121 -44.80 41.72 5.77
N ASP A 122 -45.34 40.98 4.80
CA ASP A 122 -45.28 39.53 4.67
C ASP A 122 -43.85 38.99 4.83
N ASP A 123 -43.65 38.07 5.77
CA ASP A 123 -42.41 37.31 5.96
C ASP A 123 -42.47 36.07 5.03
N GLU A 124 -41.77 36.13 3.89
CA GLU A 124 -41.37 34.91 3.16
C GLU A 124 -40.25 34.21 3.94
N GLU A 125 -40.54 33.02 4.46
CA GLU A 125 -39.52 32.12 5.01
C GLU A 125 -38.61 31.63 3.88
N VAL A 126 -37.37 32.11 3.87
CA VAL A 126 -36.30 31.51 3.08
C VAL A 126 -35.72 30.37 3.91
N GLU A 127 -36.01 29.13 3.49
CA GLU A 127 -35.26 27.94 3.92
C GLU A 127 -33.80 28.11 3.43
N GLU A 128 -32.85 28.20 4.37
CA GLU A 128 -31.43 28.01 4.04
C GLU A 128 -31.22 26.51 3.86
N ASP A 129 -31.07 26.05 2.61
CA ASP A 129 -30.60 24.71 2.28
C ASP A 129 -29.22 24.49 2.92
N ASP A 130 -29.19 23.74 4.02
CA ASP A 130 -27.97 23.17 4.59
C ASP A 130 -27.49 22.05 3.64
N GLU A 131 -26.73 22.40 2.58
CA GLU A 131 -25.92 21.43 1.85
C GLU A 131 -24.82 20.90 2.78
N GLU A 132 -25.11 19.82 3.52
CA GLU A 132 -24.09 18.96 4.09
C GLU A 132 -23.22 18.42 2.94
N GLU A 133 -22.01 18.94 2.80
CA GLU A 133 -20.96 18.36 1.94
C GLU A 133 -20.73 16.90 2.37
N MET A 134 -21.37 15.98 1.65
CA MET A 134 -21.19 14.54 1.79
C MET A 134 -19.76 14.20 1.38
N LEU A 135 -18.99 13.61 2.29
CA LEU A 135 -17.61 13.16 2.06
C LEU A 135 -17.58 12.06 0.99
N ASP A 136 -17.29 12.45 -0.25
CA ASP A 136 -17.00 11.52 -1.34
C ASP A 136 -15.65 10.83 -1.07
N LEU A 137 -15.73 9.52 -0.79
CA LEU A 137 -14.62 8.68 -0.31
C LEU A 137 -14.07 7.74 -1.40
N ASP A 138 -14.32 8.04 -2.67
CA ASP A 138 -14.13 7.10 -3.79
C ASP A 138 -12.88 7.36 -4.66
N GLN A 139 -11.76 7.82 -4.08
CA GLN A 139 -10.46 7.86 -4.81
C GLN A 139 -9.40 7.00 -4.13
N ILE A 140 -9.68 5.71 -4.03
CA ILE A 140 -8.65 4.71 -3.80
C ILE A 140 -8.74 3.71 -4.94
N ASP A 141 -8.04 4.04 -6.01
CA ASP A 141 -7.26 3.10 -6.79
C ASP A 141 -6.00 3.86 -7.25
N LEU A 142 -4.87 3.17 -7.24
CA LEU A 142 -3.59 3.68 -7.73
C LEU A 142 -3.76 4.17 -9.17
N VAL A 143 -3.71 5.48 -9.40
CA VAL A 143 -3.64 6.06 -10.74
C VAL A 143 -2.35 6.87 -10.82
N ASP A 144 -1.50 6.48 -11.76
CA ASP A 144 -0.36 7.27 -12.23
C ASP A 144 -0.85 8.67 -12.64
N GLU A 145 -0.42 9.72 -11.92
CA GLU A 145 -0.70 11.11 -12.33
C GLU A 145 0.31 11.52 -13.42
N GLU A 146 -0.11 11.46 -14.68
CA GLU A 146 0.48 12.30 -15.73
C GLU A 146 0.19 13.78 -15.42
N LYS A 147 1.23 14.52 -15.01
CA LYS A 147 1.18 15.97 -14.76
C LYS A 147 1.02 16.73 -16.08
N LYS A 148 -0.13 17.39 -16.29
CA LYS A 148 -0.23 18.57 -17.19
C LYS A 148 -0.59 19.82 -16.39
N GLY A 149 0.29 20.82 -16.52
CA GLY A 149 0.38 21.98 -15.66
C GLY A 149 -0.83 22.91 -15.67
N LYS A 150 -1.30 23.23 -14.46
CA LYS A 150 -1.90 24.51 -14.07
C LYS A 150 -1.49 24.77 -12.62
N LYS A 151 -1.02 25.98 -12.30
CA LYS A 151 -0.57 26.42 -10.97
C LYS A 151 -1.58 26.02 -9.88
N LYS A 152 -1.26 25.01 -9.06
CA LYS A 152 -2.09 24.55 -7.92
C LYS A 152 -1.88 25.49 -6.73
N LYS A 153 -2.96 26.09 -6.21
CA LYS A 153 -2.97 26.52 -4.79
C LYS A 153 -2.88 25.25 -3.96
N GLU A 154 -1.89 25.13 -3.07
CA GLU A 154 -1.75 23.98 -2.16
C GLU A 154 -3.02 23.84 -1.30
N LYS A 155 -3.85 22.84 -1.62
CA LYS A 155 -4.99 22.46 -0.78
C LYS A 155 -4.43 21.60 0.35
N ALA A 156 -4.66 21.99 1.61
CA ALA A 156 -4.18 21.23 2.76
C ALA A 156 -4.70 19.78 2.72
N LEU A 157 -3.79 18.80 2.87
CA LEU A 157 -4.11 17.37 2.89
C LEU A 157 -5.20 17.05 3.94
N THR A 158 -6.15 16.18 3.58
CA THR A 158 -7.16 15.69 4.53
C THR A 158 -6.52 14.77 5.59
N THR A 159 -7.20 14.57 6.72
CA THR A 159 -6.71 13.65 7.77
C THR A 159 -6.51 12.23 7.22
N ASN A 160 -7.44 11.73 6.40
CA ASN A 160 -7.32 10.40 5.79
C ASN A 160 -6.11 10.31 4.85
N GLN A 161 -5.86 11.34 4.03
CA GLN A 161 -4.73 11.35 3.12
C GLN A 161 -3.39 11.40 3.86
N MET A 162 -3.30 12.15 4.96
CA MET A 162 -2.12 12.11 5.83
C MET A 162 -1.88 10.73 6.44
N MET A 163 -2.94 10.06 6.88
CA MET A 163 -2.86 8.74 7.47
C MET A 163 -2.41 7.71 6.44
N THR A 164 -2.95 7.76 5.21
CA THR A 164 -2.48 6.93 4.10
C THR A 164 -1.01 7.20 3.76
N ASN A 165 -0.58 8.46 3.74
CA ASN A 165 0.82 8.81 3.51
C ASN A 165 1.72 8.29 4.63
N LEU A 166 1.30 8.41 5.89
CA LEU A 166 2.03 7.85 7.03
C LEU A 166 2.18 6.33 6.90
N LEU A 167 1.09 5.62 6.60
CA LEU A 167 1.14 4.17 6.36
C LEU A 167 2.16 3.83 5.27
N MET A 168 2.16 4.57 4.17
CA MET A 168 3.11 4.35 3.08
C MET A 168 4.56 4.56 3.54
N GLU A 169 4.84 5.64 4.28
CA GLU A 169 6.18 5.90 4.81
C GLU A 169 6.61 4.84 5.83
N LEU A 170 5.74 4.39 6.73
CA LEU A 170 6.05 3.29 7.64
C LEU A 170 6.35 1.99 6.89
N ARG A 171 5.61 1.68 5.82
CA ARG A 171 5.89 0.52 4.96
C ARG A 171 7.22 0.65 4.24
N LYS A 172 7.56 1.84 3.74
CA LYS A 172 8.87 2.11 3.13
C LYS A 172 9.99 1.82 4.12
N ILE A 173 9.91 2.35 5.35
CA ILE A 173 10.93 2.11 6.39
C ILE A 173 11.08 0.62 6.70
N SER A 174 9.97 -0.10 6.88
CA SER A 174 9.98 -1.55 7.12
C SER A 174 10.55 -2.34 5.94
N ASN A 175 10.29 -1.92 4.70
CA ASN A 175 10.76 -2.60 3.50
C ASN A 175 12.24 -2.31 3.20
N HIS A 176 12.59 -1.04 3.09
CA HIS A 176 13.96 -0.59 2.87
C HIS A 176 14.12 0.90 3.20
N PRO A 177 15.05 1.30 4.09
CA PRO A 177 15.14 2.70 4.51
C PRO A 177 15.49 3.69 3.41
N LEU A 178 16.26 3.26 2.41
CA LEU A 178 16.59 4.10 1.25
C LEU A 178 15.38 4.48 0.37
N LEU A 179 14.21 3.88 0.60
CA LEU A 179 12.96 4.33 -0.02
C LEU A 179 12.44 5.63 0.59
N CYS A 180 12.96 6.00 1.77
CA CYS A 180 12.65 7.25 2.43
C CYS A 180 13.67 8.32 2.05
N LYS A 181 13.22 9.56 2.16
CA LYS A 181 14.07 10.73 2.07
C LYS A 181 14.70 11.02 3.43
N ASN A 182 15.93 11.53 3.42
CA ASN A 182 16.64 11.99 4.61
C ASN A 182 16.95 10.88 5.63
N PHE A 183 17.07 9.63 5.17
CA PHE A 183 17.52 8.52 5.99
C PHE A 183 19.06 8.44 6.02
N TYR A 184 19.68 8.45 4.84
CA TYR A 184 21.11 8.49 4.60
C TYR A 184 21.62 9.91 4.34
N TYR A 185 21.00 10.63 3.40
CA TYR A 185 21.46 11.97 3.03
C TYR A 185 20.89 13.03 3.96
N LYS A 186 21.73 13.99 4.37
CA LYS A 186 21.29 15.18 5.09
C LYS A 186 20.94 16.30 4.13
N ASP A 187 20.12 17.26 4.57
CA ASP A 187 19.69 18.40 3.75
C ASP A 187 20.86 19.18 3.13
N GLU A 188 21.98 19.30 3.85
CA GLU A 188 23.21 19.93 3.36
C GLU A 188 23.84 19.17 2.18
N GLN A 189 23.92 17.84 2.29
CA GLN A 189 24.43 16.98 1.21
C GLN A 189 23.50 17.04 -0.01
N ILE A 190 22.19 16.99 0.19
CA ILE A 190 21.21 17.12 -0.89
C ILE A 190 21.38 18.47 -1.60
N ARG A 191 21.64 19.55 -0.86
CA ARG A 191 21.88 20.87 -1.44
C ARG A 191 23.14 20.91 -2.30
N GLU A 192 24.23 20.31 -1.84
CA GLU A 192 25.47 20.18 -2.63
C GLU A 192 25.25 19.35 -3.89
N ILE A 193 24.56 18.21 -3.79
CA ILE A 193 24.23 17.35 -4.93
C ILE A 193 23.45 18.14 -5.98
N LYS A 194 22.40 18.86 -5.58
CA LYS A 194 21.60 19.73 -6.47
C LYS A 194 22.45 20.78 -7.18
N GLN A 195 23.38 21.41 -6.46
CA GLN A 195 24.29 22.41 -7.04
C GLN A 195 25.23 21.80 -8.08
N ILE A 196 25.76 20.61 -7.81
CA ILE A 196 26.63 19.90 -8.76
C ILE A 196 25.83 19.53 -10.01
N LEU A 197 24.64 18.96 -9.86
CA LEU A 197 23.78 18.54 -10.98
C LEU A 197 23.41 19.71 -11.88
N ARG A 198 22.89 20.81 -11.33
CA ARG A 198 22.44 21.95 -12.14
C ARG A 198 23.56 22.66 -12.92
N MET A 199 24.82 22.42 -12.57
CA MET A 199 25.99 23.01 -13.24
C MET A 199 26.66 22.05 -14.21
N ASN A 200 26.43 20.73 -14.08
CA ASN A 200 27.28 19.73 -14.71
C ASN A 200 26.56 18.55 -15.34
N ASP A 201 25.29 18.32 -15.01
CA ASP A 201 24.51 17.20 -15.50
C ASP A 201 23.64 17.62 -16.69
N ASN A 202 23.54 16.76 -17.71
CA ASN A 202 22.83 17.10 -18.95
C ASN A 202 21.32 17.29 -18.75
N GLU A 203 20.71 16.58 -17.80
CA GLU A 203 19.28 16.66 -17.53
C GLU A 203 18.93 17.89 -16.70
N PHE A 204 19.78 18.25 -15.74
CA PHE A 204 19.50 19.30 -14.77
C PHE A 204 20.17 20.64 -15.08
N ILE A 205 21.01 20.73 -16.11
CA ILE A 205 21.75 21.97 -16.40
C ILE A 205 20.82 23.16 -16.62
N GLY A 206 21.10 24.27 -15.93
CA GLY A 206 20.33 25.50 -16.06
C GLY A 206 19.08 25.60 -15.19
N TYR A 207 18.66 24.52 -14.52
CA TYR A 207 17.57 24.56 -13.55
C TYR A 207 17.91 25.50 -12.39
N THR A 208 16.92 26.20 -11.86
CA THR A 208 17.01 27.00 -10.63
C THR A 208 17.03 26.10 -9.39
N MET A 209 17.48 26.62 -8.24
CA MET A 209 17.43 25.84 -7.00
C MET A 209 15.98 25.51 -6.59
N GLU A 210 15.03 26.40 -6.88
CA GLU A 210 13.61 26.21 -6.57
C GLU A 210 13.03 25.06 -7.40
N GLU A 211 13.32 25.00 -8.70
CA GLU A 211 12.91 23.87 -9.55
C GLU A 211 13.56 22.55 -9.09
N MET A 212 14.83 22.58 -8.69
CA MET A 212 15.50 21.39 -8.13
C MET A 212 14.88 20.95 -6.80
N ASP A 213 14.43 21.88 -5.96
CA ASP A 213 13.75 21.59 -4.71
C ASP A 213 12.40 20.93 -4.94
N GLU A 214 11.64 21.38 -5.94
CA GLU A 214 10.39 20.75 -6.35
C GLU A 214 10.60 19.32 -6.89
N ILE A 215 11.62 19.11 -7.73
CA ILE A 215 11.92 17.78 -8.29
C ILE A 215 12.34 16.80 -7.19
N PHE A 216 13.28 17.21 -6.34
CA PHE A 216 13.80 16.37 -5.26
C PHE A 216 12.84 16.22 -4.07
N LEU A 217 11.66 16.84 -4.12
CA LEU A 217 10.64 16.60 -3.11
C LEU A 217 10.15 15.16 -3.17
N ASP A 218 10.05 14.62 -4.38
CA ASP A 218 9.52 13.29 -4.66
C ASP A 218 10.61 12.19 -4.61
N TYR A 219 11.89 12.58 -4.53
CA TYR A 219 13.01 11.64 -4.54
C TYR A 219 13.31 11.05 -3.16
N SER A 220 13.44 9.72 -3.15
CA SER A 220 14.02 8.92 -2.09
C SER A 220 15.55 8.99 -2.10
N ASP A 221 16.18 8.57 -1.00
CA ASP A 221 17.64 8.50 -0.95
C ASP A 221 18.21 7.51 -1.97
N TYR A 222 17.48 6.44 -2.30
CA TYR A 222 17.86 5.51 -3.37
C TYR A 222 17.89 6.18 -4.75
N GLU A 223 16.90 7.02 -5.08
CA GLU A 223 16.89 7.73 -6.36
C GLU A 223 18.05 8.73 -6.46
N ILE A 224 18.36 9.43 -5.37
CA ILE A 224 19.52 10.31 -5.29
C ILE A 224 20.81 9.51 -5.50
N HIS A 225 20.89 8.30 -4.93
CA HIS A 225 22.02 7.39 -5.15
C HIS A 225 22.17 6.97 -6.61
N CYS A 226 21.09 6.56 -7.28
CA CYS A 226 21.11 6.21 -8.70
C CYS A 226 21.59 7.39 -9.57
N ILE A 227 21.19 8.62 -9.24
CA ILE A 227 21.66 9.83 -9.94
C ILE A 227 23.16 10.02 -9.71
N ALA A 228 23.64 9.84 -8.47
CA ALA A 228 25.05 9.96 -8.14
C ALA A 228 25.92 8.93 -8.90
N GLN A 229 25.45 7.67 -9.01
CA GLN A 229 26.14 6.60 -9.75
C GLN A 229 26.19 6.86 -11.26
N ASN A 230 25.10 7.37 -11.85
CA ASN A 230 24.98 7.54 -13.30
C ASN A 230 25.48 8.91 -13.80
N GLN A 231 26.00 9.76 -12.91
CA GLN A 231 26.44 11.09 -13.29
C GLN A 231 27.67 11.04 -14.20
N THR A 232 27.49 11.47 -15.45
CA THR A 232 28.49 11.44 -16.54
C THR A 232 29.89 11.95 -16.18
N ARG A 233 30.01 12.88 -15.22
CA ARG A 233 31.29 13.53 -14.84
C ARG A 233 31.90 13.01 -13.53
N ASN A 234 31.30 12.02 -12.87
CA ASN A 234 31.75 11.44 -11.60
C ASN A 234 32.02 12.48 -10.48
N LEU A 235 31.42 13.67 -10.54
CA LEU A 235 31.57 14.70 -9.50
C LEU A 235 30.80 14.34 -8.23
N LEU A 236 29.84 13.42 -8.34
CA LEU A 236 29.04 12.89 -7.25
C LEU A 236 29.58 11.57 -6.67
N GLU A 237 30.79 11.13 -7.03
CA GLU A 237 31.39 9.88 -6.55
C GLU A 237 31.40 9.80 -5.00
N LYS A 238 31.73 10.91 -4.31
CA LYS A 238 31.73 10.98 -2.84
C LYS A 238 30.34 10.81 -2.20
N TYR A 239 29.28 10.91 -2.99
CA TYR A 239 27.90 10.78 -2.55
C TYR A 239 27.31 9.40 -2.84
N ILE A 240 28.01 8.53 -3.55
CA ILE A 240 27.57 7.15 -3.78
C ILE A 240 27.47 6.44 -2.42
N ILE A 241 26.31 5.84 -2.15
CA ILE A 241 26.05 5.07 -0.94
C ILE A 241 26.91 3.81 -1.00
N PRO A 242 27.69 3.47 0.04
CA PRO A 242 28.47 2.24 0.06
C PRO A 242 27.58 1.00 -0.03
N ASP A 243 27.99 0.02 -0.84
CA ASP A 243 27.30 -1.27 -1.05
C ASP A 243 26.93 -1.95 0.28
N THR A 244 27.86 -1.96 1.23
CA THR A 244 27.64 -2.56 2.56
C THR A 244 26.49 -1.88 3.29
N PHE A 245 26.36 -0.56 3.17
CA PHE A 245 25.28 0.19 3.81
C PHE A 245 23.92 -0.12 3.18
N ILE A 246 23.85 -0.25 1.85
CA ILE A 246 22.61 -0.58 1.13
C ILE A 246 22.03 -1.87 1.70
N VAL A 247 22.85 -2.90 1.88
CA VAL A 247 22.42 -4.19 2.44
C VAL A 247 22.11 -4.10 3.94
N GLU A 248 23.04 -3.56 4.74
CA GLU A 248 22.98 -3.62 6.21
C GLU A 248 21.94 -2.70 6.83
N CYS A 249 21.53 -1.63 6.13
CA CYS A 249 20.54 -0.71 6.66
C CYS A 249 19.13 -1.33 6.74
N SER A 250 18.85 -2.40 5.97
CA SER A 250 17.53 -3.04 5.90
C SER A 250 17.52 -4.43 6.53
N THR A 251 16.75 -4.60 7.61
CA THR A 251 16.57 -5.94 8.21
C THR A 251 15.95 -6.95 7.24
N LYS A 252 15.11 -6.51 6.29
CA LYS A 252 14.50 -7.43 5.32
C LYS A 252 15.48 -7.86 4.25
N CYS A 253 16.41 -7.01 3.82
CA CYS A 253 17.52 -7.41 2.95
C CYS A 253 18.40 -8.45 3.62
N LEU A 254 18.77 -8.22 4.89
CA LEU A 254 19.53 -9.20 5.67
C LEU A 254 18.81 -10.55 5.76
N LYS A 255 17.49 -10.54 6.04
CA LYS A 255 16.70 -11.77 6.11
C LYS A 255 16.51 -12.45 4.75
N LEU A 256 16.34 -11.67 3.68
CA LEU A 256 16.26 -12.17 2.32
C LEU A 256 17.56 -12.89 1.95
N ASN A 257 18.72 -12.29 2.22
CA ASN A 257 20.02 -12.88 1.92
C ASN A 257 20.23 -14.22 2.66
N GLU A 258 19.84 -14.29 3.94
CA GLU A 258 19.85 -15.54 4.72
C GLU A 258 19.01 -16.64 4.04
N LEU A 259 17.80 -16.30 3.59
CA LEU A 259 16.90 -17.23 2.90
C LEU A 259 17.44 -17.64 1.53
N LEU A 260 17.91 -16.68 0.73
CA LEU A 260 18.46 -16.95 -0.60
C LEU A 260 19.68 -17.86 -0.51
N ASP A 261 20.59 -17.63 0.44
CA ASP A 261 21.75 -18.49 0.64
C ASP A 261 21.36 -19.91 1.05
N ALA A 262 20.38 -20.05 1.95
CA ALA A 262 19.89 -21.35 2.38
C ALA A 262 19.25 -22.15 1.22
N GLU A 263 18.44 -21.49 0.40
CA GLU A 263 17.72 -22.13 -0.70
C GLU A 263 18.60 -22.38 -1.93
N ARG A 264 19.56 -21.49 -2.22
CA ARG A 264 20.56 -21.69 -3.27
C ARG A 264 21.47 -22.88 -2.97
N LYS A 265 21.90 -23.06 -1.70
CA LYS A 265 22.69 -24.22 -1.28
C LYS A 265 21.95 -25.55 -1.48
N LYS A 266 20.61 -25.53 -1.45
CA LYS A 266 19.75 -26.69 -1.76
C LYS A 266 19.51 -26.88 -3.27
N GLY A 267 19.96 -25.95 -4.11
CA GLY A 267 19.73 -25.98 -5.56
C GLY A 267 18.30 -25.61 -5.95
N ASN A 268 17.58 -24.88 -5.10
CA ASN A 268 16.23 -24.41 -5.40
C ASN A 268 16.26 -23.14 -6.24
N LYS A 269 15.26 -23.00 -7.13
CA LYS A 269 14.95 -21.73 -7.80
C LYS A 269 13.93 -20.97 -6.99
N VAL A 270 14.16 -19.67 -6.84
CA VAL A 270 13.43 -18.79 -5.91
C VAL A 270 12.73 -17.67 -6.67
N LEU A 271 11.44 -17.49 -6.38
CA LEU A 271 10.66 -16.34 -6.81
C LEU A 271 10.59 -15.35 -5.64
N VAL A 272 11.03 -14.11 -5.84
CA VAL A 272 10.93 -13.04 -4.83
C VAL A 272 9.89 -12.04 -5.29
N PHE A 273 8.80 -11.91 -4.53
CA PHE A 273 7.71 -10.99 -4.80
C PHE A 273 7.80 -9.74 -3.93
N SER A 274 7.52 -8.58 -4.53
CA SER A 274 7.32 -7.31 -3.84
C SER A 274 6.14 -6.54 -4.44
N MET A 275 5.38 -5.84 -3.60
CA MET A 275 4.35 -4.90 -4.00
C MET A 275 4.95 -3.60 -4.54
N MET A 276 6.15 -3.23 -4.09
CA MET A 276 6.83 -2.00 -4.49
C MET A 276 7.93 -2.30 -5.51
N THR A 277 7.82 -1.77 -6.73
CA THR A 277 8.85 -1.94 -7.78
C THR A 277 10.17 -1.29 -7.39
N ARG A 278 10.14 -0.19 -6.62
CA ARG A 278 11.36 0.45 -6.08
C ARG A 278 12.16 -0.45 -5.14
N VAL A 279 11.48 -1.36 -4.42
CA VAL A 279 12.18 -2.40 -3.66
C VAL A 279 12.90 -3.34 -4.61
N LEU A 280 12.26 -3.74 -5.72
CA LEU A 280 12.91 -4.61 -6.70
C LEU A 280 14.16 -3.96 -7.28
N ASP A 281 14.14 -2.66 -7.59
CA ASP A 281 15.32 -1.93 -8.05
C ASP A 281 16.49 -2.05 -7.05
N ILE A 282 16.22 -1.85 -5.76
CA ILE A 282 17.24 -2.00 -4.71
C ILE A 282 17.73 -3.45 -4.63
N LEU A 283 16.82 -4.42 -4.72
CA LEU A 283 17.18 -5.83 -4.68
C LEU A 283 18.03 -6.26 -5.89
N GLU A 284 17.83 -5.68 -7.07
CA GLU A 284 18.71 -5.92 -8.22
C GLU A 284 20.15 -5.52 -7.91
N GLU A 285 20.34 -4.38 -7.25
CA GLU A 285 21.65 -3.90 -6.86
C GLU A 285 22.28 -4.82 -5.80
N VAL A 286 21.50 -5.18 -4.76
CA VAL A 286 21.94 -6.09 -3.70
C VAL A 286 22.34 -7.46 -4.25
N LEU A 287 21.57 -8.02 -5.20
CA LEU A 287 21.90 -9.31 -5.81
C LEU A 287 23.15 -9.21 -6.70
N SER A 288 23.31 -8.09 -7.41
CA SER A 288 24.47 -7.83 -8.27
C SER A 288 25.76 -7.71 -7.44
N MET A 289 25.72 -7.03 -6.29
CA MET A 289 26.83 -6.93 -5.33
C MET A 289 27.28 -8.29 -4.77
N GLN A 290 26.40 -9.30 -4.82
CA GLN A 290 26.66 -10.65 -4.33
C GLN A 290 26.95 -11.65 -5.46
N ASP A 291 27.11 -11.18 -6.69
CA ASP A 291 27.30 -12.01 -7.90
C ASP A 291 26.18 -13.07 -8.07
N ILE A 292 24.94 -12.73 -7.69
CA ILE A 292 23.78 -13.61 -7.85
C ILE A 292 23.06 -13.23 -9.15
N SER A 293 23.10 -14.11 -10.15
CA SER A 293 22.32 -13.93 -11.37
C SER A 293 20.81 -13.99 -11.09
N PHE A 294 20.05 -13.08 -11.71
CA PHE A 294 18.59 -13.02 -11.55
C PHE A 294 17.90 -12.61 -12.86
N CYS A 295 16.60 -12.89 -12.94
CA CYS A 295 15.70 -12.27 -13.91
C CYS A 295 14.71 -11.35 -13.19
N ARG A 296 14.18 -10.34 -13.88
CA ARG A 296 13.12 -9.47 -13.36
C ARG A 296 11.91 -9.45 -14.30
N LEU A 297 10.71 -9.46 -13.72
CA LEU A 297 9.46 -9.25 -14.43
C LEU A 297 8.50 -8.43 -13.58
N ASP A 298 8.11 -7.25 -14.07
CA ASP A 298 7.15 -6.39 -13.40
C ASP A 298 6.15 -5.77 -14.40
N GLY A 299 5.39 -4.77 -13.95
CA GLY A 299 4.36 -4.13 -14.76
C GLY A 299 4.91 -3.34 -15.95
N THR A 300 6.17 -2.93 -15.89
CA THR A 300 6.85 -2.15 -16.93
C THR A 300 7.46 -3.03 -18.02
N THR A 301 7.64 -4.33 -17.75
CA THR A 301 8.16 -5.30 -18.72
C THR A 301 7.21 -5.42 -19.92
N PRO A 302 7.67 -5.12 -21.16
CA PRO A 302 6.87 -5.24 -22.37
C PRO A 302 6.32 -6.67 -22.55
N VAL A 303 5.08 -6.78 -23.03
CA VAL A 303 4.39 -8.08 -23.12
C VAL A 303 5.16 -9.10 -23.99
N ASN A 304 5.78 -8.63 -25.07
CA ASN A 304 6.52 -9.47 -26.00
C ASN A 304 7.76 -10.12 -25.37
N ASP A 305 8.40 -9.43 -24.41
CA ASP A 305 9.67 -9.86 -23.82
C ASP A 305 9.43 -10.83 -22.64
N ARG A 306 8.21 -10.88 -22.11
CA ARG A 306 7.89 -11.68 -20.91
C ARG A 306 8.15 -13.16 -21.10
N GLN A 307 7.83 -13.71 -22.27
CA GLN A 307 8.02 -15.13 -22.54
C GLN A 307 9.51 -15.47 -22.59
N ASP A 308 10.32 -14.64 -23.25
CA ASP A 308 11.78 -14.84 -23.33
C ASP A 308 12.43 -14.82 -21.95
N ILE A 309 12.01 -13.90 -21.08
CA ILE A 309 12.50 -13.83 -19.69
C ILE A 309 12.11 -15.08 -18.89
N ILE A 310 10.88 -15.58 -19.07
CA ILE A 310 10.40 -16.80 -18.40
C ILE A 310 11.16 -18.02 -18.90
N ASP A 311 11.41 -18.11 -20.20
CA ASP A 311 12.13 -19.22 -20.82
C ASP A 311 13.59 -19.21 -20.41
N LEU A 312 14.22 -18.04 -20.36
CA LEU A 312 15.57 -17.84 -19.81
C LEU A 312 15.65 -18.30 -18.35
N PHE A 313 14.76 -17.80 -17.50
CA PHE A 313 14.72 -18.19 -16.10
C PHE A 313 14.44 -19.68 -15.93
N SER A 314 13.62 -20.30 -16.80
CA SER A 314 13.31 -21.73 -16.69
C SER A 314 14.46 -22.61 -17.16
N GLY A 315 15.08 -22.28 -18.29
CA GLY A 315 16.11 -23.07 -18.95
C GLY A 315 17.50 -22.94 -18.34
N ASP A 316 17.87 -21.76 -17.85
CA ASP A 316 19.21 -21.53 -17.31
C ASP A 316 19.29 -21.90 -15.82
N LYS A 317 20.17 -22.84 -15.46
CA LYS A 317 20.38 -23.26 -14.07
C LYS A 317 21.28 -22.31 -13.28
N THR A 318 22.02 -21.43 -13.97
CA THR A 318 22.89 -20.43 -13.35
C THR A 318 22.13 -19.23 -12.79
N ILE A 319 20.85 -19.10 -13.14
CA ILE A 319 19.94 -18.03 -12.67
C ILE A 319 19.03 -18.60 -11.56
N PRO A 320 19.41 -18.49 -10.27
CA PRO A 320 18.63 -19.02 -9.17
C PRO A 320 17.42 -18.18 -8.76
N VAL A 321 17.40 -16.88 -9.09
CA VAL A 321 16.41 -15.93 -8.54
C VAL A 321 15.62 -15.26 -9.66
N MET A 322 14.32 -15.09 -9.45
CA MET A 322 13.48 -14.22 -10.27
C MET A 322 12.77 -13.20 -9.37
N LEU A 323 12.97 -11.92 -9.65
CA LEU A 323 12.30 -10.79 -9.02
C LEU A 323 10.98 -10.50 -9.74
N LEU A 324 9.90 -10.42 -8.98
CA LEU A 324 8.55 -10.26 -9.52
C LEU A 324 7.79 -9.17 -8.76
N SER A 325 7.09 -8.29 -9.47
CA SER A 325 6.06 -7.49 -8.79
C SER A 325 4.84 -8.37 -8.53
N THR A 326 4.24 -8.30 -7.34
CA THR A 326 3.12 -9.17 -6.97
C THR A 326 1.92 -9.01 -7.91
N LEU A 327 1.71 -7.80 -8.44
CA LEU A 327 0.66 -7.52 -9.42
C LEU A 327 0.97 -8.12 -10.80
N ALA A 328 2.24 -8.10 -11.25
CA ALA A 328 2.62 -8.77 -12.49
C ALA A 328 2.49 -10.31 -12.39
N GLY A 329 2.59 -10.87 -11.17
CA GLY A 329 2.27 -12.27 -10.90
C GLY A 329 0.84 -12.68 -11.28
N GLY A 330 -0.11 -11.73 -11.35
CA GLY A 330 -1.51 -11.98 -11.75
C GLY A 330 -1.71 -12.35 -13.23
N LEU A 331 -0.69 -12.16 -14.08
CA LEU A 331 -0.79 -12.21 -15.55
C LEU A 331 -0.89 -13.62 -16.19
N GLY A 332 -1.16 -14.66 -15.41
CA GLY A 332 -1.34 -16.03 -15.92
C GLY A 332 -0.06 -16.84 -16.18
N ILE A 333 1.13 -16.30 -15.85
CA ILE A 333 2.43 -16.92 -16.17
C ILE A 333 2.67 -18.29 -15.52
N ASN A 334 3.55 -19.11 -16.10
CA ASN A 334 3.87 -20.44 -15.60
C ASN A 334 5.33 -20.49 -15.09
N LEU A 335 5.52 -20.71 -13.79
CA LEU A 335 6.83 -20.71 -13.13
C LEU A 335 7.05 -21.97 -12.29
N THR A 336 6.56 -23.13 -12.77
CA THR A 336 6.74 -24.42 -12.09
C THR A 336 8.20 -24.86 -11.97
N CYS A 337 9.13 -24.21 -12.69
CA CYS A 337 10.57 -24.42 -12.54
C CYS A 337 11.11 -23.97 -11.16
N ALA A 338 10.39 -23.09 -10.46
CA ALA A 338 10.68 -22.65 -9.11
C ALA A 338 9.81 -23.38 -8.08
N ASN A 339 10.38 -23.66 -6.92
CA ASN A 339 9.70 -24.34 -5.82
C ASN A 339 9.80 -23.56 -4.50
N VAL A 340 10.40 -22.37 -4.52
CA VAL A 340 10.44 -21.45 -3.37
C VAL A 340 9.83 -20.13 -3.81
N VAL A 341 8.93 -19.61 -3.00
CA VAL A 341 8.30 -18.29 -3.16
C VAL A 341 8.57 -17.48 -1.91
N ILE A 342 9.17 -16.32 -2.04
CA ILE A 342 9.44 -15.39 -0.95
C ILE A 342 8.63 -14.11 -1.19
N PHE A 343 7.73 -13.79 -0.28
CA PHE A 343 7.10 -12.47 -0.20
C PHE A 343 7.96 -11.57 0.67
N TYR A 344 8.62 -10.60 0.03
CA TYR A 344 9.44 -9.60 0.70
C TYR A 344 8.57 -8.62 1.50
N ASP A 345 7.42 -8.27 0.95
CA ASP A 345 6.39 -7.51 1.62
C ASP A 345 5.00 -8.12 1.41
N ILE A 346 4.07 -7.73 2.27
CA ILE A 346 2.73 -8.32 2.32
C ILE A 346 1.67 -7.36 1.77
N SER A 347 0.61 -7.96 1.24
CA SER A 347 -0.55 -7.29 0.69
C SER A 347 -1.70 -7.24 1.70
N PHE A 348 -2.45 -6.14 1.66
CA PHE A 348 -3.76 -6.03 2.32
C PHE A 348 -4.80 -6.99 1.74
N ASN A 349 -4.59 -7.44 0.50
CA ASN A 349 -5.47 -8.38 -0.19
C ASN A 349 -4.78 -9.76 -0.31
N PRO A 350 -5.16 -10.75 0.52
CA PRO A 350 -4.56 -12.10 0.49
C PRO A 350 -4.81 -12.84 -0.82
N GLN A 351 -5.79 -12.43 -1.64
CA GLN A 351 -6.05 -13.08 -2.92
C GLN A 351 -4.95 -12.79 -3.94
N VAL A 352 -4.34 -11.61 -3.88
CA VAL A 352 -3.24 -11.22 -4.78
C VAL A 352 -2.03 -12.10 -4.51
N GLU A 353 -1.69 -12.32 -3.24
CA GLU A 353 -0.61 -13.26 -2.85
C GLU A 353 -0.93 -14.69 -3.27
N ARG A 354 -2.17 -15.16 -3.04
CA ARG A 354 -2.59 -16.51 -3.44
C ARG A 354 -2.43 -16.74 -4.95
N GLN A 355 -2.74 -15.73 -5.78
CA GLN A 355 -2.53 -15.82 -7.23
C GLN A 355 -1.04 -15.87 -7.61
N ALA A 356 -0.20 -15.14 -6.88
CA ALA A 356 1.25 -15.17 -7.05
C ALA A 356 1.84 -16.54 -6.64
N GLU A 357 1.43 -17.12 -5.51
CA GLU A 357 1.81 -18.48 -5.10
C GLU A 357 1.45 -19.52 -6.16
N ASP A 358 0.26 -19.38 -6.76
CA ASP A 358 -0.25 -20.26 -7.80
C ASP A 358 0.57 -20.21 -9.11
N ARG A 359 1.53 -19.30 -9.25
CA ARG A 359 2.49 -19.31 -10.38
C ARG A 359 3.45 -20.49 -10.30
N ALA A 360 3.85 -20.86 -9.08
CA ALA A 360 4.73 -21.99 -8.79
C ALA A 360 3.93 -23.23 -8.34
N HIS A 361 2.90 -23.05 -7.50
CA HIS A 361 2.03 -24.13 -7.00
C HIS A 361 0.88 -24.41 -7.96
N ARG A 362 1.19 -25.00 -9.12
CA ARG A 362 0.20 -25.38 -10.14
C ARG A 362 0.53 -26.71 -10.79
N LEU A 363 -0.40 -27.23 -11.60
CA LEU A 363 -0.22 -28.46 -12.37
C LEU A 363 1.09 -28.39 -13.18
N GLY A 364 1.89 -29.45 -13.09
CA GLY A 364 3.26 -29.51 -13.64
C GLY A 364 4.36 -29.23 -12.60
N GLN A 365 4.02 -28.87 -11.36
CA GLN A 365 4.97 -28.79 -10.26
C GLN A 365 5.24 -30.18 -9.66
N GLU A 366 6.51 -30.57 -9.62
CA GLU A 366 6.94 -31.88 -9.12
C GLU A 366 7.52 -31.82 -7.70
N LYS A 367 7.91 -30.63 -7.23
CA LYS A 367 8.50 -30.42 -5.90
C LYS A 367 7.48 -29.82 -4.91
N THR A 368 7.69 -30.07 -3.62
CA THR A 368 7.01 -29.30 -2.57
C THR A 368 7.33 -27.83 -2.73
N VAL A 369 6.30 -26.98 -2.66
CA VAL A 369 6.46 -25.53 -2.79
C VAL A 369 6.57 -24.89 -1.41
N TYR A 370 7.65 -24.17 -1.15
CA TYR A 370 7.87 -23.45 0.10
C TYR A 370 7.50 -21.98 -0.07
N ILE A 371 6.58 -21.49 0.76
CA ILE A 371 6.14 -20.10 0.78
C ILE A 371 6.71 -19.43 2.03
N HIS A 372 7.57 -18.43 1.84
CA HIS A 372 8.18 -17.64 2.89
C HIS A 372 7.58 -16.23 2.89
N ARG A 373 7.13 -15.74 4.04
CA ARG A 373 6.72 -14.34 4.23
C ARG A 373 7.66 -13.64 5.18
N ILE A 374 8.33 -12.57 4.76
CA ILE A 374 9.20 -11.78 5.63
C ILE A 374 8.35 -10.73 6.34
N ILE A 375 8.33 -10.77 7.68
CA ILE A 375 7.52 -9.87 8.52
C ILE A 375 8.44 -9.17 9.51
N VAL A 376 8.33 -7.84 9.58
CA VAL A 376 9.05 -7.06 10.58
C VAL A 376 8.20 -6.88 11.83
N ASP A 377 8.69 -7.42 12.95
CA ASP A 377 8.08 -7.27 14.27
C ASP A 377 8.06 -5.80 14.71
N ASP A 378 7.10 -5.45 15.58
CA ASP A 378 6.90 -4.09 16.10
C ASP A 378 6.79 -3.00 15.01
N SER A 379 6.29 -3.39 13.84
CA SER A 379 6.07 -2.51 12.69
C SER A 379 4.69 -2.70 12.08
N VAL A 380 4.38 -1.86 11.09
CA VAL A 380 3.12 -1.94 10.34
C VAL A 380 2.91 -3.27 9.61
N ASP A 381 3.94 -4.09 9.43
CA ASP A 381 3.78 -5.42 8.84
C ASP A 381 2.89 -6.33 9.69
N ASN A 382 3.02 -6.33 11.02
CA ASN A 382 2.17 -7.17 11.89
C ASN A 382 0.68 -6.83 11.72
N ASN A 383 0.41 -5.53 11.64
CA ASN A 383 -0.89 -4.93 11.46
C ASN A 383 -1.52 -5.32 10.10
N ILE A 384 -0.71 -5.32 9.02
CA ILE A 384 -1.16 -5.75 7.70
C ILE A 384 -1.39 -7.27 7.67
N LEU A 385 -0.51 -8.05 8.31
CA LEU A 385 -0.62 -9.50 8.40
C LEU A 385 -1.91 -9.90 9.13
N GLU A 386 -2.19 -9.31 10.28
CA GLU A 386 -3.41 -9.58 11.06
C GLU A 386 -4.67 -9.33 10.22
N MET A 387 -4.72 -8.20 9.51
CA MET A 387 -5.85 -7.89 8.65
C MET A 387 -5.96 -8.85 7.45
N SER A 388 -4.83 -9.20 6.83
CA SER A 388 -4.78 -10.15 5.71
C SER A 388 -5.26 -11.55 6.15
N THR A 389 -4.82 -12.02 7.31
CA THR A 389 -5.24 -13.29 7.92
C THR A 389 -6.73 -13.27 8.25
N THR A 390 -7.22 -12.18 8.87
CA THR A 390 -8.65 -12.02 9.18
C THR A 390 -9.50 -12.10 7.91
N LYS A 391 -9.09 -11.42 6.82
CA LYS A 391 -9.77 -11.49 5.52
C LYS A 391 -9.73 -12.90 4.92
N ARG A 392 -8.61 -13.61 5.09
CA ARG A 392 -8.46 -14.99 4.63
C ARG A 392 -9.40 -15.94 5.38
N GLU A 393 -9.44 -15.86 6.71
CA GLU A 393 -10.34 -16.65 7.56
C GLU A 393 -11.82 -16.36 7.29
N LEU A 394 -12.18 -15.10 7.07
CA LEU A 394 -13.53 -14.72 6.67
C LEU A 394 -13.91 -15.32 5.31
N ASN A 395 -13.00 -15.26 4.34
CA ASN A 395 -13.24 -15.87 3.03
C ASN A 395 -13.36 -17.39 3.15
N ASP A 396 -12.48 -18.04 3.90
CA ASP A 396 -12.48 -19.50 4.07
C ASP A 396 -13.74 -19.98 4.83
N SER A 397 -14.18 -19.27 5.89
CA SER A 397 -15.45 -19.57 6.60
C SER A 397 -16.70 -19.27 5.76
N MET A 398 -16.65 -18.28 4.87
CA MET A 398 -17.69 -18.08 3.86
C MET A 398 -17.76 -19.25 2.86
N LEU A 399 -16.84 -20.20 2.86
CA LEU A 399 -16.81 -21.30 1.90
C LEU A 399 -17.12 -22.65 2.56
N GLU A 400 -16.75 -22.84 3.82
CA GLU A 400 -17.07 -24.05 4.59
C GLU A 400 -18.55 -24.08 5.02
N GLU A 401 -19.14 -25.28 5.08
CA GLU A 401 -20.49 -25.51 5.61
C GLU A 401 -20.45 -25.62 7.15
N GLY A 402 -20.47 -24.49 7.86
CA GLY A 402 -20.59 -24.49 9.33
C GLY A 402 -20.39 -23.12 9.98
N SER A 403 -21.28 -22.78 10.94
CA SER A 403 -21.18 -21.70 11.94
C SER A 403 -20.47 -20.39 11.52
N TYR A 404 -21.24 -19.38 11.13
CA TYR A 404 -20.69 -18.07 10.77
C TYR A 404 -20.47 -17.19 12.00
N ALA A 405 -19.31 -16.53 12.04
CA ALA A 405 -19.11 -15.29 12.78
C ALA A 405 -19.21 -14.13 11.78
N ALA A 406 -19.95 -13.09 12.15
CA ALA A 406 -20.27 -11.97 11.28
C ALA A 406 -19.08 -11.04 11.03
N ALA A 407 -18.87 -10.60 9.79
CA ALA A 407 -18.39 -9.24 9.51
C ALA A 407 -18.47 -8.82 8.03
N ASN A 408 -19.29 -7.79 7.81
CA ASN A 408 -19.15 -6.59 6.97
C ASN A 408 -18.28 -6.61 5.71
N ASP A 409 -18.97 -6.58 4.57
CA ASP A 409 -18.42 -6.35 3.24
C ASP A 409 -18.97 -5.04 2.66
N ASN A 410 -18.15 -3.98 2.74
CA ASN A 410 -18.29 -2.72 2.00
C ASN A 410 -16.86 -2.27 1.64
N ASN A 411 -16.34 -2.83 0.55
CA ASN A 411 -14.92 -3.18 0.43
C ASN A 411 -13.93 -1.98 0.32
N SER A 412 -14.32 -0.79 -0.16
CA SER A 412 -13.39 0.36 -0.25
C SER A 412 -13.43 1.31 0.96
N LYS A 413 -14.64 1.69 1.41
CA LYS A 413 -14.84 2.59 2.57
C LYS A 413 -14.50 1.90 3.91
N LEU A 414 -14.71 0.59 4.02
CA LEU A 414 -14.37 -0.17 5.22
C LEU A 414 -12.86 -0.41 5.36
N GLU A 415 -12.15 -0.65 4.25
CA GLU A 415 -10.68 -0.75 4.27
C GLU A 415 -10.04 0.56 4.71
N SER A 416 -10.52 1.69 4.18
CA SER A 416 -10.10 3.02 4.62
C SER A 416 -10.33 3.24 6.11
N LYS A 417 -11.51 2.86 6.62
CA LYS A 417 -11.83 2.94 8.07
C LYS A 417 -10.96 2.00 8.91
N LYS A 418 -10.66 0.79 8.42
CA LYS A 418 -9.76 -0.18 9.08
C LYS A 418 -8.32 0.32 9.11
N ILE A 419 -7.83 0.91 8.02
CA ILE A 419 -6.51 1.54 7.93
C ILE A 419 -6.42 2.75 8.89
N VAL A 420 -7.45 3.59 8.93
CA VAL A 420 -7.49 4.69 9.90
C VAL A 420 -7.48 4.15 11.33
N LYS A 421 -8.26 3.11 11.65
CA LYS A 421 -8.23 2.45 12.97
C LYS A 421 -6.85 1.88 13.30
N LEU A 422 -6.18 1.27 12.33
CA LEU A 422 -4.82 0.72 12.43
C LEU A 422 -3.80 1.79 12.80
N LEU A 423 -3.87 2.92 12.10
CA LEU A 423 -2.93 4.01 12.29
C LEU A 423 -3.25 4.76 13.59
N THR A 424 -4.52 4.85 13.97
CA THR A 424 -4.89 5.32 15.31
C THR A 424 -4.33 4.42 16.40
N SER A 425 -4.29 3.08 16.22
CA SER A 425 -3.66 2.20 17.21
C SER A 425 -2.13 2.30 17.23
N ILE A 426 -1.50 2.63 16.11
CA ILE A 426 -0.05 2.89 16.04
C ILE A 426 0.30 4.24 16.69
N LEU A 427 -0.59 5.23 16.58
CA LEU A 427 -0.39 6.58 17.12
C LEU A 427 -0.88 6.73 18.57
N ALA A 428 -1.75 5.86 19.07
CA ALA A 428 -2.24 5.86 20.45
C ALA A 428 -1.08 5.54 21.41
#